data_AF-W2PMT6-F1
#
_entry.id   AF-W2PMT6-F1
#
_cell.length_a   1.000
_cell.length_b   1.000
_cell.length_c   1.000
_cell.angle_alpha   90.00
_cell.angle_beta   90.00
_cell.angle_gamma   90.00
#
_symmetry.space_group_name_H-M   'P 1'
#
loop_
_entity.id
_entity.type
_entity.pdbx_description
1 polymer ?
#
loop_
_entity_poly.entity_id
_entity_poly.type
_entity_poly.pdbx_seq_one_letter_code
_entity_poly.pdbx_strand_id
1 'polypeptide(L)'
;MWRSSTVPLAAVAAATAIGALSIRRLSTSPLSRVSRRTPGRVGDFVSSLETPCLLVDLDALETNLKRLPESLTASPNLAIRPHAKAHKSSAIGQLQLQLSHAVGLCCQKVCEAEAMFNGGVRDILLSNEIYGLERYERMAALANGGATITLIFDNIEAVQQAAQAAETQGIHFRALVEVNVGQDRCGVDTVEEAVELAKKIESYAPRLEMVGIQAYHGAAQHIRSYDEKKKVIASVAEKAKSVRDALVQEGLTCDVVTGGRNGNVLVGSGEWCVH
;
A
#
# COMPACT_ATOMS: atom_id res chain seq x y z
N MET A 1 14.51 -77.55 -23.42
CA MET A 1 15.91 -77.80 -23.85
C MET A 1 16.22 -76.79 -24.95
N TRP A 2 17.40 -76.18 -24.95
CA TRP A 2 17.95 -75.16 -25.88
C TRP A 2 17.45 -73.72 -25.62
N ARG A 3 18.29 -72.82 -25.04
CA ARG A 3 19.36 -71.99 -25.66
C ARG A 3 18.80 -71.14 -26.81
N SER A 4 19.12 -69.87 -27.05
CA SER A 4 20.03 -68.84 -26.51
C SER A 4 20.01 -67.80 -27.64
N SER A 5 19.86 -66.50 -27.36
CA SER A 5 20.57 -65.43 -28.10
C SER A 5 20.15 -64.05 -27.62
N THR A 6 21.15 -63.35 -27.10
CA THR A 6 21.21 -61.94 -26.71
C THR A 6 21.00 -61.00 -27.89
N VAL A 7 20.20 -59.93 -27.69
CA VAL A 7 20.15 -58.73 -28.56
C VAL A 7 20.05 -57.50 -27.63
N PRO A 8 20.78 -56.40 -27.90
CA PRO A 8 21.03 -55.36 -26.91
C PRO A 8 19.92 -54.32 -26.77
N LEU A 9 20.01 -53.65 -25.63
CA LEU A 9 19.27 -52.51 -25.11
C LEU A 9 19.27 -51.29 -26.05
N ALA A 10 18.09 -50.68 -26.28
CA ALA A 10 17.87 -49.23 -26.16
C ALA A 10 16.41 -48.89 -26.46
N ALA A 11 15.79 -48.17 -25.52
CA ALA A 11 14.39 -47.79 -25.49
C ALA A 11 13.96 -46.92 -26.69
N VAL A 12 12.84 -47.26 -27.31
CA VAL A 12 12.14 -46.41 -28.27
C VAL A 12 11.24 -45.45 -27.49
N ALA A 13 11.63 -44.17 -27.47
CA ALA A 13 10.84 -43.08 -26.90
C ALA A 13 9.63 -42.80 -27.80
N ALA A 14 8.47 -42.66 -27.16
CA ALA A 14 7.19 -42.40 -27.80
C ALA A 14 6.92 -40.90 -28.01
N ALA A 15 6.05 -40.65 -28.99
CA ALA A 15 5.13 -39.52 -29.13
C ALA A 15 5.65 -38.20 -29.75
N THR A 16 5.47 -38.11 -31.07
CA THR A 16 4.81 -37.02 -31.82
C THR A 16 5.00 -35.58 -31.34
N ALA A 17 5.85 -34.86 -32.08
CA ALA A 17 5.95 -33.41 -32.12
C ALA A 17 4.89 -32.79 -33.06
N ILE A 18 4.33 -31.65 -32.66
CA ILE A 18 3.81 -30.46 -33.42
C ILE A 18 3.18 -29.57 -32.33
N GLY A 19 3.48 -28.29 -32.10
CA GLY A 19 4.47 -27.36 -32.61
C GLY A 19 4.45 -26.14 -31.67
N ALA A 20 5.57 -25.83 -31.03
CA ALA A 20 5.73 -24.60 -30.26
C ALA A 20 6.12 -23.49 -31.25
N LEU A 21 5.13 -22.72 -31.71
CA LEU A 21 5.36 -21.46 -32.41
C LEU A 21 5.89 -20.44 -31.40
N SER A 22 7.21 -20.50 -31.25
CA SER A 22 8.05 -19.44 -30.70
C SER A 22 7.81 -18.16 -31.49
N ILE A 23 7.01 -17.25 -30.92
CA ILE A 23 7.11 -15.82 -31.22
C ILE A 23 7.90 -15.18 -30.09
N ARG A 24 9.19 -15.51 -30.02
CA ARG A 24 10.20 -14.55 -29.55
C ARG A 24 10.19 -13.38 -30.54
N ARG A 25 9.29 -12.41 -30.36
CA ARG A 25 9.58 -11.04 -30.81
C ARG A 25 10.62 -10.49 -29.84
N LEU A 26 11.88 -10.82 -30.11
CA LEU A 26 13.00 -9.98 -29.70
C LEU A 26 12.77 -8.63 -30.37
N SER A 27 12.12 -7.72 -29.65
CA SER A 27 12.19 -6.31 -29.95
C SER A 27 13.64 -5.89 -29.74
N THR A 28 14.47 -6.02 -30.78
CA THR A 28 15.81 -5.44 -30.85
C THR A 28 15.68 -3.95 -31.14
N SER A 29 14.93 -3.25 -30.30
CA SER A 29 15.04 -1.80 -30.21
C SER A 29 16.42 -1.49 -29.60
N PRO A 30 17.24 -0.61 -30.20
CA PRO A 30 18.51 -0.17 -29.61
C PRO A 30 18.33 0.46 -28.21
N LEU A 31 17.09 0.82 -27.82
CA LEU A 31 16.75 1.30 -26.48
C LEU A 31 16.63 0.18 -25.42
N SER A 32 16.54 -1.09 -25.81
CA SER A 32 16.54 -2.24 -24.87
C SER A 32 17.87 -2.39 -24.10
N ARG A 33 18.91 -1.67 -24.53
CA ARG A 33 20.24 -1.62 -23.91
C ARG A 33 20.55 -0.32 -23.17
N VAL A 34 19.56 0.51 -22.83
CA VAL A 34 19.77 1.51 -21.77
C VAL A 34 19.86 0.74 -20.45
N SER A 35 20.99 0.09 -20.20
CA SER A 35 21.28 -0.48 -18.89
C SER A 35 21.20 0.66 -17.90
N ARG A 36 20.45 0.51 -16.82
CA ARG A 36 20.52 1.44 -15.69
C ARG A 36 21.95 1.40 -15.18
N ARG A 37 22.78 2.37 -15.58
CA ARG A 37 24.13 2.52 -15.02
C ARG A 37 23.97 2.99 -13.58
N THR A 38 24.64 2.30 -12.67
CA THR A 38 24.72 2.75 -11.28
C THR A 38 25.65 3.97 -11.22
N PRO A 39 25.24 5.07 -10.56
CA PRO A 39 26.02 6.31 -10.55
C PRO A 39 27.35 6.18 -9.81
N GLY A 40 27.53 5.14 -9.00
CA GLY A 40 28.79 4.77 -8.37
C GLY A 40 28.67 3.43 -7.66
N ARG A 41 29.72 3.06 -6.93
CA ARG A 41 29.82 1.85 -6.11
C ARG A 41 29.96 2.22 -4.63
N VAL A 42 29.63 1.26 -3.77
CA VAL A 42 29.86 1.40 -2.33
C VAL A 42 31.36 1.61 -2.09
N GLY A 43 31.71 2.69 -1.36
CA GLY A 43 33.09 3.09 -1.08
C GLY A 43 33.64 4.22 -1.95
N ASP A 44 32.94 4.57 -3.05
CA ASP A 44 33.34 5.69 -3.91
C ASP A 44 33.18 7.04 -3.19
N PHE A 45 34.05 8.00 -3.51
CA PHE A 45 33.88 9.39 -3.06
C PHE A 45 32.68 10.03 -3.76
N VAL A 46 31.92 10.87 -3.05
CA VAL A 46 30.77 11.60 -3.62
C VAL A 46 31.15 12.40 -4.88
N SER A 47 32.36 12.98 -4.90
CA SER A 47 32.88 13.74 -6.04
C SER A 47 33.16 12.91 -7.29
N SER A 48 33.16 11.57 -7.17
CA SER A 48 33.44 10.64 -8.27
C SER A 48 32.18 10.04 -8.89
N LEU A 49 31.00 10.35 -8.35
CA LEU A 49 29.73 9.81 -8.82
C LEU A 49 29.32 10.43 -10.15
N GLU A 50 28.74 9.60 -11.02
CA GLU A 50 28.16 10.03 -12.29
C GLU A 50 26.93 10.94 -12.02
N THR A 51 26.95 12.14 -12.59
CA THR A 51 25.86 13.12 -12.46
C THR A 51 25.02 13.21 -13.74
N PRO A 52 23.69 13.39 -13.65
CA PRO A 52 22.91 13.62 -12.43
C PRO A 52 22.59 12.32 -11.67
N CYS A 53 22.65 12.37 -10.34
CA CYS A 53 22.18 11.30 -9.46
C CYS A 53 21.47 11.87 -8.22
N LEU A 54 20.58 11.07 -7.63
CA LEU A 54 19.95 11.38 -6.34
C LEU A 54 20.80 10.79 -5.22
N LEU A 55 21.22 11.63 -4.29
CA LEU A 55 21.93 11.22 -3.09
C LEU A 55 21.03 11.31 -1.87
N VAL A 56 21.22 10.39 -0.94
CA VAL A 56 20.57 10.39 0.37
C VAL A 56 21.67 10.36 1.41
N ASP A 57 21.70 11.40 2.25
CA ASP A 57 22.52 11.41 3.46
C ASP A 57 21.87 10.44 4.47
N LEU A 58 22.56 9.34 4.77
CA LEU A 58 22.03 8.28 5.62
C LEU A 58 21.92 8.73 7.09
N ASP A 59 22.87 9.53 7.60
CA ASP A 59 22.83 10.03 8.97
C ASP A 59 21.65 10.99 9.16
N ALA A 60 21.43 11.88 8.18
CA ALA A 60 20.28 12.77 8.19
C ALA A 60 18.95 12.00 8.03
N LEU A 61 18.91 10.96 7.19
CA LEU A 61 17.75 10.09 7.04
C LEU A 61 17.41 9.41 8.36
N GLU A 62 18.36 8.71 8.98
CA GLU A 62 18.15 7.99 10.24
C GLU A 62 17.71 8.93 11.37
N THR A 63 18.33 10.12 11.46
CA THR A 63 17.91 11.15 12.42
C THR A 63 16.45 11.56 12.18
N ASN A 64 16.05 11.77 10.93
CA ASN A 64 14.67 12.13 10.60
C ASN A 64 13.67 11.00 10.87
N LEU A 65 14.07 9.73 10.70
CA LEU A 65 13.21 8.57 10.97
C LEU A 65 12.90 8.42 12.47
N LYS A 66 13.81 8.84 13.35
CA LYS A 66 13.63 8.76 14.82
C LYS A 66 12.81 9.92 15.39
N ARG A 67 12.91 11.11 14.80
CA ARG A 67 12.26 12.35 15.28
C ARG A 67 10.74 12.25 15.45
N LEU A 68 10.03 11.69 14.46
CA LEU A 68 8.56 11.63 14.52
C LEU A 68 8.09 10.67 15.64
N PRO A 69 8.56 9.42 15.73
CA PRO A 69 8.27 8.55 16.88
C PRO A 69 8.57 9.20 18.23
N GLU A 70 9.73 9.84 18.38
CA GLU A 70 10.13 10.52 19.62
C GLU A 70 9.12 11.63 20.01
N SER A 71 8.60 12.36 19.02
CA SER A 71 7.60 13.41 19.24
C SER A 71 6.21 12.89 19.61
N LEU A 72 5.92 11.61 19.37
CA LEU A 72 4.60 10.98 19.60
C LEU A 72 4.56 10.11 20.86
N THR A 73 5.62 10.10 21.68
CA THR A 73 5.71 9.28 22.89
C THR A 73 4.58 9.56 23.91
N ALA A 74 4.05 10.78 23.94
CA ALA A 74 2.90 11.16 24.78
C ALA A 74 1.53 10.73 24.21
N SER A 75 1.49 10.16 23.01
CA SER A 75 0.27 9.76 22.30
C SER A 75 0.32 8.26 21.96
N PRO A 76 0.23 7.36 22.94
CA PRO A 76 0.47 5.91 22.75
C PRO A 76 -0.53 5.23 21.81
N ASN A 77 -1.67 5.87 21.53
CA ASN A 77 -2.68 5.35 20.61
C ASN A 77 -2.44 5.78 19.14
N LEU A 78 -1.32 6.48 18.87
CA LEU A 78 -0.88 6.84 17.52
C LEU A 78 0.16 5.87 17.00
N ALA A 79 -0.20 5.14 15.95
CA ALA A 79 0.69 4.41 15.08
C ALA A 79 1.29 5.32 13.99
N ILE A 80 2.39 4.88 13.41
CA ILE A 80 3.02 5.57 12.27
C ILE A 80 2.99 4.62 11.09
N ARG A 81 2.39 5.07 9.98
CA ARG A 81 2.37 4.34 8.70
C ARG A 81 2.94 5.23 7.59
N PRO A 82 4.26 5.21 7.35
CA PRO A 82 4.91 6.06 6.37
C PRO A 82 4.44 5.78 4.95
N HIS A 83 4.48 6.80 4.11
CA HIS A 83 4.01 6.69 2.73
C HIS A 83 5.16 6.49 1.74
N ALA A 84 5.19 5.30 1.15
CA ALA A 84 6.23 4.89 0.21
C ALA A 84 6.28 5.72 -1.09
N LYS A 85 5.19 6.43 -1.46
CA LYS A 85 5.16 7.25 -2.69
C LYS A 85 6.24 8.33 -2.73
N ALA A 86 6.74 8.75 -1.55
CA ALA A 86 7.75 9.79 -1.44
C ALA A 86 9.13 9.33 -1.94
N HIS A 87 9.52 8.08 -1.67
CA HIS A 87 10.86 7.56 -1.99
C HIS A 87 10.85 6.39 -2.98
N LYS A 88 9.74 5.64 -3.06
CA LYS A 88 9.56 4.44 -3.91
C LYS A 88 10.70 3.43 -3.80
N SER A 89 11.31 3.38 -2.62
CA SER A 89 12.44 2.51 -2.28
C SER A 89 12.03 1.59 -1.14
N SER A 90 12.01 0.28 -1.40
CA SER A 90 11.71 -0.72 -0.38
C SER A 90 12.80 -0.81 0.68
N ALA A 91 14.05 -0.50 0.35
CA ALA A 91 15.13 -0.40 1.33
C ALA A 91 14.86 0.70 2.36
N ILE A 92 14.41 1.89 1.91
CA ILE A 92 14.00 2.97 2.82
C ILE A 92 12.74 2.57 3.60
N GLY A 93 11.81 1.87 2.95
CA GLY A 93 10.63 1.31 3.63
C GLY A 93 10.98 0.36 4.77
N GLN A 94 11.97 -0.52 4.59
CA GLN A 94 12.48 -1.39 5.65
C GLN A 94 13.12 -0.59 6.78
N LEU A 95 13.92 0.42 6.47
CA LEU A 95 14.50 1.32 7.49
C LEU A 95 13.41 2.04 8.30
N GLN A 96 12.31 2.46 7.67
CA GLN A 96 11.16 3.04 8.37
C GLN A 96 10.52 2.03 9.32
N LEU A 97 10.25 0.80 8.87
CA LEU A 97 9.69 -0.25 9.73
C LEU A 97 10.60 -0.54 10.94
N GLN A 98 11.92 -0.55 10.72
CA GLN A 98 12.91 -0.86 11.76
C GLN A 98 13.15 0.29 12.75
N LEU A 99 13.32 1.51 12.24
CA LEU A 99 13.80 2.64 13.04
C LEU A 99 12.68 3.53 13.59
N SER A 100 11.51 3.56 12.94
CA SER A 100 10.40 4.41 13.36
C SER A 100 9.25 3.64 14.01
N HIS A 101 9.44 2.34 14.30
CA HIS A 101 8.41 1.43 14.80
C HIS A 101 7.10 1.52 13.99
N ALA A 102 7.23 1.69 12.68
CA ALA A 102 6.08 1.83 11.81
C ALA A 102 5.30 0.52 11.72
N VAL A 103 3.97 0.61 11.75
CA VAL A 103 3.08 -0.56 11.70
C VAL A 103 3.00 -1.19 10.30
N GLY A 104 3.37 -0.43 9.26
CA GLY A 104 3.33 -0.84 7.87
C GLY A 104 3.64 0.34 6.96
N LEU A 105 3.36 0.21 5.66
CA LEU A 105 3.55 1.29 4.69
C LEU A 105 2.26 1.61 3.90
N CYS A 106 2.11 2.88 3.54
CA CYS A 106 1.10 3.31 2.56
C CYS A 106 1.69 3.33 1.14
N CYS A 107 0.95 2.76 0.18
CA CYS A 107 1.24 2.83 -1.25
C CYS A 107 0.10 3.53 -1.99
N GLN A 108 0.38 4.23 -3.10
CA GLN A 108 -0.66 4.90 -3.88
C GLN A 108 -1.15 4.05 -5.06
N LYS A 109 -0.34 3.09 -5.52
CA LYS A 109 -0.66 2.23 -6.67
C LYS A 109 -0.25 0.77 -6.41
N VAL A 110 -0.94 -0.16 -7.08
CA VAL A 110 -0.69 -1.61 -7.00
C VAL A 110 0.78 -1.95 -7.28
N CYS A 111 1.39 -1.35 -8.31
CA CYS A 111 2.80 -1.60 -8.62
C CYS A 111 3.77 -1.12 -7.53
N GLU A 112 3.42 -0.09 -6.76
CA GLU A 112 4.21 0.32 -5.61
C GLU A 112 4.08 -0.70 -4.48
N ALA A 113 2.85 -1.19 -4.21
CA ALA A 113 2.61 -2.24 -3.23
C ALA A 113 3.39 -3.53 -3.55
N GLU A 114 3.38 -3.97 -4.81
CA GLU A 114 4.18 -5.10 -5.28
C GLU A 114 5.69 -4.89 -5.06
N ALA A 115 6.20 -3.70 -5.37
CA ALA A 115 7.61 -3.38 -5.17
C ALA A 115 7.99 -3.39 -3.68
N MET A 116 7.13 -2.87 -2.80
CA MET A 116 7.34 -2.91 -1.34
C MET A 116 7.26 -4.34 -0.80
N PHE A 117 6.28 -5.13 -1.25
CA PHE A 117 6.14 -6.54 -0.88
C PHE A 117 7.36 -7.36 -1.27
N ASN A 118 7.86 -7.21 -2.50
CA ASN A 118 9.07 -7.88 -2.96
C ASN A 118 10.32 -7.46 -2.17
N GLY A 119 10.32 -6.26 -1.59
CA GLY A 119 11.35 -5.80 -0.66
C GLY A 119 11.10 -6.16 0.81
N GLY A 120 10.19 -7.09 1.09
CA GLY A 120 9.97 -7.66 2.42
C GLY A 120 8.91 -6.95 3.27
N VAL A 121 8.19 -5.96 2.75
CA VAL A 121 7.12 -5.29 3.50
C VAL A 121 5.89 -6.21 3.52
N ARG A 122 5.23 -6.33 4.67
CA ARG A 122 4.11 -7.27 4.86
C ARG A 122 2.80 -6.61 5.28
N ASP A 123 2.80 -5.43 5.88
CA ASP A 123 1.57 -4.67 6.13
C ASP A 123 1.51 -3.47 5.17
N ILE A 124 0.54 -3.49 4.26
CA ILE A 124 0.40 -2.51 3.18
C ILE A 124 -1.02 -1.94 3.16
N LEU A 125 -1.11 -0.62 3.34
CA LEU A 125 -2.33 0.15 3.04
C LEU A 125 -2.22 0.73 1.63
N LEU A 126 -3.15 0.37 0.76
CA LEU A 126 -3.28 1.02 -0.54
C LEU A 126 -4.15 2.27 -0.38
N SER A 127 -3.52 3.41 -0.08
CA SER A 127 -4.19 4.67 0.24
C SER A 127 -4.64 5.45 -1.02
N ASN A 128 -5.28 4.72 -1.95
CA ASN A 128 -5.98 5.22 -3.12
C ASN A 128 -6.99 4.17 -3.58
N GLU A 129 -8.07 4.62 -4.19
CA GLU A 129 -9.00 3.76 -4.89
C GLU A 129 -8.29 3.05 -6.04
N ILE A 130 -8.63 1.78 -6.23
CA ILE A 130 -8.35 1.02 -7.43
C ILE A 130 -9.68 0.57 -8.01
N TYR A 131 -9.72 0.34 -9.31
CA TYR A 131 -10.90 -0.10 -10.01
C TYR A 131 -10.49 -1.13 -11.07
N GLY A 132 -11.29 -2.15 -11.31
CA GLY A 132 -11.04 -3.25 -12.23
C GLY A 132 -10.47 -4.48 -11.53
N LEU A 133 -11.13 -5.63 -11.76
CA LEU A 133 -10.88 -6.92 -11.09
C LEU A 133 -9.40 -7.35 -11.09
N GLU A 134 -8.70 -7.20 -12.22
CA GLU A 134 -7.26 -7.47 -12.38
C GLU A 134 -6.41 -6.87 -11.25
N ARG A 135 -6.71 -5.64 -10.84
CA ARG A 135 -5.92 -4.92 -9.83
C ARG A 135 -6.14 -5.54 -8.45
N TYR A 136 -7.36 -5.96 -8.15
CA TYR A 136 -7.67 -6.67 -6.91
C TYR A 136 -7.08 -8.07 -6.88
N GLU A 137 -7.04 -8.78 -8.01
CA GLU A 137 -6.36 -10.09 -8.13
C GLU A 137 -4.86 -9.97 -7.83
N ARG A 138 -4.22 -8.90 -8.30
CA ARG A 138 -2.81 -8.60 -7.97
C ARG A 138 -2.61 -8.32 -6.48
N MET A 139 -3.52 -7.59 -5.85
CA MET A 139 -3.48 -7.37 -4.40
C MET A 139 -3.74 -8.68 -3.62
N ALA A 140 -4.64 -9.54 -4.12
CA ALA A 140 -4.91 -10.85 -3.53
C ALA A 140 -3.68 -11.77 -3.62
N ALA A 141 -2.91 -11.69 -4.70
CA ALA A 141 -1.64 -12.41 -4.82
C ALA A 141 -0.62 -12.00 -3.73
N LEU A 142 -0.58 -10.73 -3.35
CA LEU A 142 0.24 -10.27 -2.22
C LEU A 142 -0.27 -10.83 -0.89
N ALA A 143 -1.59 -10.84 -0.69
CA ALA A 143 -2.20 -11.41 0.51
C ALA A 143 -1.91 -12.92 0.65
N ASN A 144 -2.04 -13.67 -0.45
CA ASN A 144 -1.62 -15.08 -0.53
C ASN A 144 -0.12 -15.27 -0.24
N GLY A 145 0.70 -14.29 -0.57
CA GLY A 145 2.13 -14.23 -0.23
C GLY A 145 2.42 -13.87 1.24
N GLY A 146 1.40 -13.76 2.09
CA GLY A 146 1.51 -13.47 3.51
C GLY A 146 1.52 -11.98 3.86
N ALA A 147 1.04 -11.10 2.96
CA ALA A 147 0.84 -9.70 3.29
C ALA A 147 -0.54 -9.46 3.92
N THR A 148 -0.61 -8.56 4.90
CA THR A 148 -1.85 -7.89 5.29
C THR A 148 -2.08 -6.74 4.33
N ILE A 149 -3.18 -6.81 3.59
CA ILE A 149 -3.57 -5.78 2.61
C ILE A 149 -4.81 -5.05 3.12
N THR A 150 -4.67 -3.73 3.28
CA THR A 150 -5.79 -2.82 3.55
C THR A 150 -6.09 -2.01 2.29
N LEU A 151 -7.35 -2.05 1.86
CA LEU A 151 -7.87 -1.32 0.72
C LEU A 151 -8.80 -0.20 1.21
N ILE A 152 -8.97 0.84 0.40
CA ILE A 152 -9.91 1.92 0.66
C ILE A 152 -10.96 1.99 -0.45
N PHE A 153 -12.16 2.42 -0.09
CA PHE A 153 -13.30 2.48 -0.99
C PHE A 153 -14.08 3.78 -0.80
N ASP A 154 -14.58 4.32 -1.91
CA ASP A 154 -15.53 5.43 -1.95
C ASP A 154 -16.79 5.09 -2.78
N ASN A 155 -16.89 3.86 -3.28
CA ASN A 155 -18.01 3.43 -4.11
C ASN A 155 -18.29 1.91 -3.97
N ILE A 156 -19.56 1.54 -4.19
CA ILE A 156 -20.06 0.17 -3.99
C ILE A 156 -19.49 -0.82 -5.03
N GLU A 157 -19.28 -0.39 -6.28
CA GLU A 157 -18.81 -1.27 -7.35
C GLU A 157 -17.39 -1.78 -7.07
N ALA A 158 -16.50 -0.90 -6.59
CA ALA A 158 -15.16 -1.24 -6.16
C ALA A 158 -15.16 -2.27 -5.02
N VAL A 159 -16.07 -2.11 -4.05
CA VAL A 159 -16.25 -3.10 -2.96
C VAL A 159 -16.64 -4.47 -3.52
N GLN A 160 -17.56 -4.52 -4.48
CA GLN A 160 -17.99 -5.77 -5.12
C GLN A 160 -16.84 -6.47 -5.85
N GLN A 161 -16.02 -5.71 -6.60
CA GLN A 161 -14.87 -6.26 -7.31
C GLN A 161 -13.79 -6.79 -6.36
N ALA A 162 -13.53 -6.08 -5.25
CA ALA A 162 -12.61 -6.54 -4.21
C ALA A 162 -13.11 -7.83 -3.55
N ALA A 163 -14.39 -7.89 -3.20
CA ALA A 163 -15.01 -9.07 -2.61
C ALA A 163 -14.95 -10.28 -3.56
N GLN A 164 -15.20 -10.07 -4.85
CA GLN A 164 -15.09 -11.11 -5.87
C GLN A 164 -13.67 -11.69 -5.96
N ALA A 165 -12.64 -10.83 -5.98
CA ALA A 165 -11.25 -11.27 -5.99
C ALA A 165 -10.87 -12.02 -4.71
N ALA A 166 -11.32 -11.52 -3.55
CA ALA A 166 -11.08 -12.15 -2.25
C ALA A 166 -11.72 -13.54 -2.16
N GLU A 167 -12.97 -13.68 -2.60
CA GLU A 167 -13.69 -14.96 -2.65
C GLU A 167 -13.00 -15.96 -3.57
N THR A 168 -12.66 -15.54 -4.80
CA THR A 168 -12.01 -16.37 -5.81
C THR A 168 -10.67 -16.93 -5.32
N GLN A 169 -9.90 -16.12 -4.58
CA GLN A 169 -8.58 -16.47 -4.08
C GLN A 169 -8.60 -17.07 -2.67
N GLY A 170 -9.76 -17.12 -2.02
CA GLY A 170 -9.89 -17.63 -0.65
C GLY A 170 -9.20 -16.78 0.41
N ILE A 171 -8.96 -15.49 0.16
CA ILE A 171 -8.28 -14.57 1.08
C ILE A 171 -9.26 -13.63 1.80
N HIS A 172 -8.73 -12.75 2.63
CA HIS A 172 -9.43 -11.61 3.20
C HIS A 172 -8.66 -10.32 2.92
N PHE A 173 -9.37 -9.21 2.71
CA PHE A 173 -8.81 -7.86 2.71
C PHE A 173 -9.35 -7.10 3.91
N ARG A 174 -8.51 -6.24 4.50
CA ARG A 174 -8.98 -5.16 5.37
C ARG A 174 -9.51 -4.02 4.50
N ALA A 175 -10.54 -3.33 4.96
CA ALA A 175 -11.26 -2.33 4.19
C ALA A 175 -11.52 -1.08 5.02
N LEU A 176 -11.31 0.07 4.40
CA LEU A 176 -11.63 1.39 4.94
C LEU A 176 -12.59 2.12 4.00
N VAL A 177 -13.41 3.01 4.55
CA VAL A 177 -14.17 4.00 3.76
C VAL A 177 -13.32 5.27 3.63
N GLU A 178 -13.05 5.77 2.41
CA GLU A 178 -12.47 7.11 2.20
C GLU A 178 -13.57 8.16 2.35
N VAL A 179 -13.34 9.14 3.21
CA VAL A 179 -14.27 10.26 3.47
C VAL A 179 -13.65 11.53 2.93
N ASN A 180 -14.39 12.25 2.09
CA ASN A 180 -13.97 13.58 1.66
C ASN A 180 -14.05 14.55 2.84
N VAL A 181 -12.90 15.00 3.34
CA VAL A 181 -12.79 15.93 4.47
C VAL A 181 -12.41 17.35 4.04
N GLY A 182 -12.79 17.73 2.82
CA GLY A 182 -12.58 19.07 2.25
C GLY A 182 -11.38 19.16 1.29
N GLN A 183 -10.79 18.04 0.89
CA GLN A 183 -9.79 18.04 -0.18
C GLN A 183 -10.44 18.05 -1.58
N ASP A 184 -11.69 17.59 -1.70
CA ASP A 184 -12.44 17.49 -2.95
C ASP A 184 -11.66 16.74 -4.04
N ARG A 185 -11.27 15.51 -3.69
CA ARG A 185 -10.52 14.61 -4.59
C ARG A 185 -11.22 13.27 -4.79
N CYS A 186 -11.32 12.49 -3.72
CA CYS A 186 -11.96 11.17 -3.65
C CYS A 186 -12.67 11.07 -2.29
N GLY A 187 -13.42 9.99 -2.08
CA GLY A 187 -14.16 9.75 -0.85
C GLY A 187 -15.60 10.23 -0.90
N VAL A 188 -16.41 9.63 -0.03
CA VAL A 188 -17.82 9.99 0.12
C VAL A 188 -17.99 11.32 0.84
N ASP A 189 -19.04 12.07 0.51
CA ASP A 189 -19.23 13.44 0.99
C ASP A 189 -20.04 13.51 2.28
N THR A 190 -20.95 12.57 2.49
CA THR A 190 -21.91 12.57 3.60
C THR A 190 -21.64 11.44 4.60
N VAL A 191 -22.19 11.58 5.82
CA VAL A 191 -22.09 10.55 6.86
C VAL A 191 -22.92 9.33 6.46
N GLU A 192 -24.08 9.57 5.84
CA GLU A 192 -25.02 8.56 5.39
C GLU A 192 -24.41 7.67 4.29
N GLU A 193 -23.73 8.27 3.31
CA GLU A 193 -22.98 7.52 2.28
C GLU A 193 -21.86 6.68 2.89
N ALA A 194 -21.15 7.20 3.89
CA ALA A 194 -20.09 6.46 4.57
C ALA A 194 -20.64 5.23 5.32
N VAL A 195 -21.78 5.39 6.01
CA VAL A 195 -22.48 4.30 6.68
C VAL A 195 -22.99 3.27 5.66
N GLU A 196 -23.59 3.70 4.55
CA GLU A 196 -24.06 2.79 3.50
C GLU A 196 -22.91 1.96 2.92
N LEU A 197 -21.79 2.61 2.61
CA LEU A 197 -20.62 1.95 2.06
C LEU A 197 -19.99 0.97 3.08
N ALA A 198 -19.92 1.36 4.35
CA ALA A 198 -19.42 0.49 5.42
C ALA A 198 -20.30 -0.76 5.62
N LYS A 199 -21.63 -0.60 5.63
CA LYS A 199 -22.57 -1.74 5.65
C LYS A 199 -22.38 -2.65 4.44
N LYS A 200 -22.12 -2.05 3.27
CA LYS A 200 -21.85 -2.82 2.07
C LYS A 200 -20.55 -3.63 2.18
N ILE A 201 -19.49 -3.05 2.73
CA ILE A 201 -18.23 -3.76 3.03
C ILE A 201 -18.49 -4.91 4.00
N GLU A 202 -19.15 -4.65 5.13
CA GLU A 202 -19.45 -5.66 6.16
C GLU A 202 -20.29 -6.82 5.64
N SER A 203 -21.19 -6.58 4.67
CA SER A 203 -22.00 -7.63 4.04
C SER A 203 -21.17 -8.71 3.32
N TYR A 204 -19.89 -8.47 3.06
CA TYR A 204 -18.95 -9.42 2.47
C TYR A 204 -18.02 -10.09 3.49
N ALA A 205 -18.25 -9.94 4.80
CA ALA A 205 -17.50 -10.66 5.80
C ALA A 205 -17.59 -12.20 5.60
N PRO A 206 -16.49 -12.95 5.78
CA PRO A 206 -15.16 -12.52 6.25
C PRO A 206 -14.20 -12.08 5.14
N ARG A 207 -14.64 -11.99 3.88
CA ARG A 207 -13.77 -11.67 2.73
C ARG A 207 -13.30 -10.22 2.74
N LEU A 208 -14.16 -9.32 3.19
CA LEU A 208 -13.80 -7.95 3.49
C LEU A 208 -14.01 -7.71 4.99
N GLU A 209 -12.98 -7.23 5.66
CA GLU A 209 -13.01 -6.85 7.07
C GLU A 209 -13.06 -5.33 7.14
N MET A 210 -14.21 -4.77 7.57
CA MET A 210 -14.34 -3.34 7.83
C MET A 210 -13.51 -2.97 9.06
N VAL A 211 -12.55 -2.05 8.91
CA VAL A 211 -11.66 -1.65 10.02
C VAL A 211 -11.72 -0.16 10.36
N GLY A 212 -12.40 0.65 9.55
CA GLY A 212 -12.65 2.06 9.85
C GLY A 212 -12.60 2.98 8.63
N ILE A 213 -12.01 4.16 8.77
CA ILE A 213 -12.05 5.23 7.77
C ILE A 213 -10.67 5.80 7.40
N GLN A 214 -10.57 6.30 6.18
CA GLN A 214 -9.49 7.13 5.68
C GLN A 214 -10.01 8.57 5.54
N ALA A 215 -9.36 9.50 6.23
CA ALA A 215 -9.72 10.92 6.25
C ALA A 215 -8.47 11.77 5.98
N TYR A 216 -8.18 12.03 4.70
CA TYR A 216 -6.96 12.74 4.29
C TYR A 216 -7.27 14.11 3.67
N HIS A 217 -6.70 15.17 4.27
CA HIS A 217 -6.75 16.52 3.71
C HIS A 217 -5.34 16.98 3.28
N GLY A 218 -5.03 16.76 2.01
CA GLY A 218 -3.74 17.12 1.40
C GLY A 218 -3.49 18.63 1.32
N ALA A 219 -4.50 19.43 0.95
CA ALA A 219 -4.34 20.88 0.76
C ALA A 219 -3.98 21.62 2.06
N ALA A 220 -4.44 21.12 3.22
CA ALA A 220 -4.11 21.68 4.53
C ALA A 220 -2.59 21.79 4.79
N GLN A 221 -1.78 20.96 4.12
CA GLN A 221 -0.32 20.95 4.29
C GLN A 221 0.34 22.24 3.80
N HIS A 222 -0.22 22.85 2.76
CA HIS A 222 0.33 24.04 2.11
C HIS A 222 -0.10 25.35 2.77
N ILE A 223 -0.97 25.28 3.80
CA ILE A 223 -1.34 26.43 4.62
C ILE A 223 -0.13 26.83 5.47
N ARG A 224 0.37 28.04 5.24
CA ARG A 224 1.54 28.59 5.94
C ARG A 224 1.19 29.10 7.33
N SER A 225 0.01 29.68 7.50
CA SER A 225 -0.47 30.18 8.79
C SER A 225 -0.78 29.02 9.73
N TYR A 226 -0.19 29.05 10.92
CA TYR A 226 -0.42 28.03 11.94
C TYR A 226 -1.89 28.02 12.41
N ASP A 227 -2.47 29.20 12.65
CA ASP A 227 -3.84 29.32 13.16
C ASP A 227 -4.87 28.88 12.11
N GLU A 228 -4.66 29.23 10.83
CA GLU A 228 -5.53 28.75 9.76
C GLU A 228 -5.42 27.25 9.58
N LYS A 229 -4.20 26.70 9.61
CA LYS A 229 -3.98 25.25 9.56
C LYS A 229 -4.70 24.56 10.72
N LYS A 230 -4.60 25.09 11.94
CA LYS A 230 -5.28 24.53 13.11
C LYS A 230 -6.80 24.49 12.93
N LYS A 231 -7.41 25.56 12.39
CA LYS A 231 -8.86 25.60 12.10
C LYS A 231 -9.27 24.54 11.08
N VAL A 232 -8.53 24.42 9.98
CA VAL A 232 -8.82 23.41 8.94
C VAL A 232 -8.69 22.00 9.52
N ILE A 233 -7.62 21.71 10.26
CA ILE A 233 -7.42 20.40 10.88
C ILE A 233 -8.51 20.08 11.91
N ALA A 234 -9.00 21.06 12.67
CA ALA A 234 -10.14 20.87 13.57
C ALA A 234 -11.41 20.47 12.80
N SER A 235 -11.72 21.13 11.69
CA SER A 235 -12.88 20.77 10.85
C SER A 235 -12.75 19.36 10.23
N VAL A 236 -11.54 18.97 9.81
CA VAL A 236 -11.26 17.59 9.36
C VAL A 236 -11.52 16.60 10.48
N ALA A 237 -11.04 16.88 11.69
CA ALA A 237 -11.22 16.02 12.86
C ALA A 237 -12.69 15.86 13.22
N GLU A 238 -13.45 16.97 13.21
CA GLU A 238 -14.88 16.97 13.49
C GLU A 238 -15.65 16.10 12.50
N LYS A 239 -15.37 16.22 11.19
CA LYS A 239 -16.02 15.39 10.17
C LYS A 239 -15.61 13.91 10.26
N ALA A 240 -14.33 13.61 10.51
CA ALA A 240 -13.90 12.23 10.71
C ALA A 240 -14.55 11.61 11.96
N LYS A 241 -14.66 12.40 13.03
CA LYS A 241 -15.34 11.99 14.27
C LYS A 241 -16.82 11.72 14.03
N SER A 242 -17.54 12.60 13.33
CA SER A 242 -18.97 12.40 13.08
C SER A 242 -19.24 11.12 12.28
N VAL A 243 -18.41 10.80 11.27
CA VAL A 243 -18.51 9.54 10.54
C VAL A 243 -18.20 8.35 11.43
N ARG A 244 -17.11 8.39 12.20
CA ARG A 244 -16.74 7.30 13.12
C ARG A 244 -17.83 7.03 14.15
N ASP A 245 -18.39 8.08 14.76
CA ASP A 245 -19.45 7.96 15.75
C ASP A 245 -20.73 7.36 15.13
N ALA A 246 -21.07 7.75 13.90
CA ALA A 246 -22.22 7.18 13.17
C ALA A 246 -22.02 5.69 12.81
N LEU A 247 -20.82 5.30 12.38
CA LEU A 247 -20.50 3.89 12.14
C LEU A 247 -20.68 3.05 13.41
N VAL A 248 -20.15 3.53 14.54
CA VAL A 248 -20.26 2.85 15.84
C VAL A 248 -21.72 2.76 16.32
N GLN A 249 -22.53 3.81 16.12
CA GLN A 249 -23.96 3.79 16.46
C GLN A 249 -24.75 2.73 15.67
N GLU A 250 -24.34 2.47 14.43
CA GLU A 250 -24.91 1.43 13.58
C GLU A 250 -24.32 0.02 13.86
N GLY A 251 -23.43 -0.10 14.85
CA GLY A 251 -22.80 -1.36 15.24
C GLY A 251 -21.61 -1.79 14.36
N LEU A 252 -21.11 -0.90 13.51
CA LEU A 252 -20.00 -1.18 12.58
C LEU A 252 -18.64 -0.90 13.25
N THR A 253 -17.64 -1.70 12.91
CA THR A 253 -16.25 -1.50 13.36
C THR A 253 -15.64 -0.22 12.78
N CYS A 254 -15.01 0.59 13.64
CA CYS A 254 -14.24 1.75 13.23
C CYS A 254 -13.03 1.97 14.16
N ASP A 255 -12.17 0.95 14.22
CA ASP A 255 -10.98 0.94 15.07
C ASP A 255 -9.87 1.84 14.52
N VAL A 256 -9.86 2.07 13.19
CA VAL A 256 -8.83 2.84 12.49
C VAL A 256 -9.42 4.12 11.91
N VAL A 257 -8.82 5.27 12.25
CA VAL A 257 -9.06 6.55 11.58
C VAL A 257 -7.74 7.04 11.02
N THR A 258 -7.39 6.59 9.81
CA THR A 258 -6.09 6.90 9.20
C THR A 258 -6.15 8.20 8.39
N GLY A 259 -5.05 8.97 8.44
CA GLY A 259 -4.92 10.24 7.72
C GLY A 259 -3.63 10.98 8.04
N GLY A 260 -3.56 12.23 7.61
CA GLY A 260 -2.45 13.14 7.95
C GLY A 260 -1.16 12.97 7.13
N ARG A 261 -0.26 13.95 7.28
CA ARG A 261 1.11 13.99 6.77
C ARG A 261 1.96 14.81 7.74
N ASN A 262 3.28 14.71 7.70
CA ASN A 262 4.25 15.30 8.64
C ASN A 262 3.90 16.69 9.20
N GLY A 263 3.35 17.63 8.41
CA GLY A 263 2.99 18.97 8.89
C GLY A 263 1.65 19.08 9.66
N ASN A 264 0.79 18.07 9.58
CA ASN A 264 -0.52 18.01 10.21
C ASN A 264 -0.52 17.15 11.48
N VAL A 265 0.36 16.12 11.53
CA VAL A 265 0.48 15.20 12.68
C VAL A 265 0.84 15.95 13.97
N LEU A 266 1.70 16.98 13.88
CA LEU A 266 2.14 17.77 15.03
C LEU A 266 1.09 18.79 15.52
N VAL A 267 0.10 19.15 14.69
CA VAL A 267 -0.95 20.12 15.04
C VAL A 267 -2.18 19.40 15.62
N GLY A 268 -2.36 18.13 15.28
CA GLY A 268 -3.53 17.34 15.65
C GLY A 268 -3.45 16.62 16.99
N SER A 269 -2.28 16.45 17.61
CA SER A 269 -1.95 15.46 18.67
C SER A 269 -2.81 15.41 19.95
N GLY A 270 -3.89 16.19 20.06
CA GLY A 270 -4.90 16.04 21.10
C GLY A 270 -5.87 14.86 20.92
N GLU A 271 -6.22 14.45 19.68
CA GLU A 271 -7.30 13.47 19.45
C GLU A 271 -7.18 12.67 18.12
N TRP A 272 -5.99 12.23 17.72
CA TRP A 272 -5.85 11.32 16.56
C TRP A 272 -5.48 9.93 17.01
N CYS A 273 -6.06 8.94 16.34
CA CYS A 273 -5.68 7.54 16.34
C CYS A 273 -5.32 7.18 14.88
N VAL A 274 -4.10 7.49 14.48
CA VAL A 274 -3.47 6.79 13.36
C VAL A 274 -3.29 5.37 13.86
N HIS A 275 -3.93 4.38 13.24
CA HIS A 275 -3.69 2.96 13.51
C HIS A 275 -3.22 2.29 12.20
#